data_AF-A0A0S9Q281-F1
#
_entry.id   AF-A0A0S9Q281-F1
#
_cell.length_a   1.000
_cell.length_b   1.000
_cell.length_c   1.000
_cell.angle_alpha   90.00
_cell.angle_beta   90.00
_cell.angle_gamma   90.00
#
_symmetry.space_group_name_H-M   'P 1'
#
loop_
_entity.id
_entity.type
_entity.pdbx_description
1 polymer ?
#
loop_
_entity_poly.entity_id
_entity_poly.type
_entity_poly.pdbx_seq_one_letter_code
_entity_poly.pdbx_strand_id
1 'polypeptide(L)'
;MAWIYSAPWPDFPPPYRLQAHKVAGMREAIEAVGARVLYLPPYSPDLNPIEQIFAKLKHRLRTVGARTVPDLWAAIRDAFARFTPDECRNCLTAAGYEDDLAVAI
;
A
#
# COMPACT_ATOMS: atom_id res chain seq x y z
N MET A 1 -2.50 1.81 2.30
CA MET A 1 -1.26 2.11 3.06
C MET A 1 -0.67 3.32 2.37
N ALA A 2 -0.59 4.47 3.03
CA ALA A 2 -0.46 5.76 2.35
C ALA A 2 -1.61 6.04 1.35
N TRP A 3 -1.70 7.32 0.97
CA TRP A 3 -2.99 7.97 0.73
C TRP A 3 -2.81 9.39 0.12
N ILE A 4 -3.88 10.02 -0.42
CA ILE A 4 -3.84 11.31 -1.17
C ILE A 4 -4.89 12.38 -0.73
N TYR A 5 -4.67 13.65 -1.09
CA TYR A 5 -5.52 14.87 -1.06
C TYR A 5 -5.98 15.64 0.21
N SER A 6 -6.10 16.95 -0.02
CA SER A 6 -6.43 18.05 0.89
C SER A 6 -7.89 18.51 0.75
N ALA A 7 -8.40 19.17 1.80
CA ALA A 7 -9.76 19.72 1.99
C ALA A 7 -10.89 18.69 2.24
N PRO A 8 -11.76 18.92 3.24
CA PRO A 8 -12.87 18.02 3.57
C PRO A 8 -14.08 18.25 2.65
N TRP A 9 -14.51 17.20 1.94
CA TRP A 9 -15.81 17.19 1.27
C TRP A 9 -16.91 16.92 2.32
N PRO A 10 -17.96 17.75 2.42
CA PRO A 10 -18.88 17.72 3.56
C PRO A 10 -19.82 16.50 3.62
N ASP A 11 -20.07 15.84 2.48
CA ASP A 11 -21.18 14.87 2.35
C ASP A 11 -20.75 13.38 2.26
N PHE A 12 -19.46 13.07 2.36
CA PHE A 12 -18.98 11.67 2.28
C PHE A 12 -18.67 11.05 3.65
N PRO A 13 -19.05 9.78 3.91
CA PRO A 13 -18.65 9.08 5.12
C PRO A 13 -17.11 8.96 5.17
N PRO A 14 -16.45 9.19 6.32
CA PRO A 14 -14.99 9.31 6.37
C PRO A 14 -14.24 8.06 5.88
N PRO A 15 -13.04 8.27 5.31
CA PRO A 15 -12.24 7.23 4.65
C PRO A 15 -11.86 6.07 5.57
N TYR A 16 -11.54 4.95 4.90
CA TYR A 16 -11.12 3.65 5.41
C TYR A 16 -10.75 3.64 6.92
N ARG A 17 -11.60 2.96 7.71
CA ARG A 17 -11.77 3.24 9.15
C ARG A 17 -11.04 2.29 10.11
N LEU A 18 -9.85 1.81 9.79
CA LEU A 18 -9.05 1.10 10.81
C LEU A 18 -8.53 2.10 11.85
N GLN A 19 -9.02 2.02 13.08
CA GLN A 19 -8.62 2.89 14.19
C GLN A 19 -7.13 2.77 14.52
N ALA A 20 -6.51 1.62 14.25
CA ALA A 20 -5.07 1.41 14.36
C ALA A 20 -4.22 2.37 13.50
N HIS A 21 -4.81 3.01 12.47
CA HIS A 21 -4.14 4.01 11.64
C HIS A 21 -4.41 5.47 12.08
N LYS A 22 -5.11 5.67 13.21
CA LYS A 22 -5.52 7.00 13.72
C LYS A 22 -4.94 7.30 15.12
N VAL A 23 -3.76 6.75 15.41
CA VAL A 23 -3.03 7.02 16.66
C VAL A 23 -2.52 8.47 16.65
N ALA A 24 -2.67 9.18 17.77
CA ALA A 24 -2.14 10.54 17.93
C ALA A 24 -0.61 10.57 17.75
N GLY A 25 -0.08 11.62 17.10
CA GLY A 25 1.35 11.75 16.80
C GLY A 25 1.81 11.01 15.53
N MET A 26 0.96 10.19 14.90
CA MET A 26 1.34 9.42 13.71
C MET A 26 1.61 10.29 12.47
N ARG A 27 0.85 11.38 12.28
CA ARG A 27 1.07 12.30 11.14
C ARG A 27 2.40 13.03 11.32
N GLU A 28 2.58 13.56 12.51
CA GLU A 28 3.72 14.35 12.95
C GLU A 28 5.03 13.53 12.85
N ALA A 29 4.99 12.25 13.22
CA ALA A 29 6.13 11.34 13.07
C ALA A 29 6.49 11.03 11.61
N ILE A 30 5.51 10.97 10.70
CA ILE A 30 5.75 10.75 9.25
C ILE A 30 6.28 12.05 8.61
N GLU A 31 5.71 13.20 8.95
CA GLU A 31 6.14 14.50 8.43
C GLU A 31 7.53 14.91 8.94
N ALA A 32 7.90 14.50 10.16
CA ALA A 32 9.23 14.72 10.72
C ALA A 32 10.37 14.02 9.95
N VAL A 33 10.09 13.00 9.14
CA VAL A 33 11.08 12.35 8.25
C VAL A 33 11.00 12.84 6.80
N GLY A 34 10.27 13.93 6.55
CA GLY A 34 10.10 14.52 5.20
C GLY A 34 9.12 13.76 4.29
N ALA A 35 8.43 12.74 4.81
CA ALA A 35 7.37 12.05 4.08
C ALA A 35 6.02 12.75 4.27
N ARG A 36 5.12 12.63 3.28
CA ARG A 36 3.77 13.23 3.31
C ARG A 36 2.68 12.21 3.61
N VAL A 37 1.64 12.62 4.35
CA VAL A 37 0.43 11.81 4.66
C VAL A 37 -0.82 12.39 3.98
N LEU A 38 -1.39 11.84 2.90
CA LEU A 38 -2.77 12.12 2.38
C LEU A 38 -3.98 11.51 3.17
N TYR A 39 -5.14 11.32 2.49
CA TYR A 39 -6.25 10.39 2.83
C TYR A 39 -6.99 9.78 1.58
N LEU A 40 -6.70 8.53 1.13
CA LEU A 40 -7.44 7.81 0.05
C LEU A 40 -8.96 7.89 0.31
N PRO A 41 -9.82 7.89 -0.73
CA PRO A 41 -11.26 7.79 -0.52
C PRO A 41 -11.68 6.46 0.16
N PRO A 42 -12.84 6.42 0.85
CA PRO A 42 -13.38 5.20 1.44
C PRO A 42 -13.71 4.17 0.34
N TYR A 43 -13.43 2.89 0.61
CA TYR A 43 -13.74 1.76 -0.27
C TYR A 43 -13.13 1.86 -1.70
N SER A 44 -12.00 2.54 -1.85
CA SER A 44 -11.24 2.61 -3.11
C SER A 44 -9.97 1.74 -3.09
N PRO A 45 -10.08 0.39 -3.15
CA PRO A 45 -8.92 -0.49 -3.17
C PRO A 45 -8.08 -0.30 -4.45
N ASP A 46 -8.70 0.10 -5.56
CA ASP A 46 -8.03 0.32 -6.84
C ASP A 46 -7.00 1.45 -6.79
N LEU A 47 -7.19 2.43 -5.89
CA LEU A 47 -6.28 3.54 -5.63
C LEU A 47 -5.18 3.20 -4.59
N ASN A 48 -5.13 1.95 -4.10
CA ASN A 48 -4.15 1.46 -3.13
C ASN A 48 -3.18 0.48 -3.83
N PRO A 49 -2.02 0.94 -4.35
CA PRO A 49 -1.14 0.13 -5.21
C PRO A 49 -0.64 -1.17 -4.55
N ILE A 50 -0.62 -1.23 -3.21
CA ILE A 50 -0.25 -2.42 -2.45
C ILE A 50 -1.21 -3.60 -2.66
N GLU A 51 -2.47 -3.37 -3.06
CA GLU A 51 -3.45 -4.46 -3.28
C GLU A 51 -3.03 -5.35 -4.46
N GLN A 52 -2.49 -4.75 -5.53
CA GLN A 52 -1.97 -5.48 -6.69
C GLN A 52 -0.73 -6.30 -6.31
N ILE A 53 0.18 -5.73 -5.51
CA ILE A 53 1.34 -6.42 -4.95
C ILE A 53 0.89 -7.59 -4.06
N PHE A 54 -0.11 -7.40 -3.19
CA PHE A 54 -0.66 -8.47 -2.37
C PHE A 54 -1.37 -9.55 -3.18
N ALA A 55 -2.06 -9.23 -4.27
CA ALA A 55 -2.67 -10.21 -5.16
C ALA A 55 -1.60 -11.11 -5.80
N LYS A 56 -0.52 -10.51 -6.33
CA LYS A 56 0.65 -11.22 -6.90
C LYS A 56 1.37 -12.06 -5.84
N LEU A 57 1.62 -11.52 -4.65
CA LEU A 57 2.23 -12.23 -3.53
C LEU A 57 1.39 -13.44 -3.11
N LYS A 58 0.08 -13.26 -2.89
CA LYS A 58 -0.86 -14.34 -2.55
C LYS A 58 -0.92 -15.42 -3.64
N HIS A 59 -0.81 -15.06 -4.91
CA HIS A 59 -0.71 -16.02 -6.01
C HIS A 59 0.56 -16.87 -5.90
N ARG A 60 1.74 -16.23 -5.80
CA ARG A 60 3.04 -16.91 -5.65
C ARG A 60 3.05 -17.87 -4.43
N LEU A 61 2.54 -17.42 -3.28
CA LEU A 61 2.48 -18.23 -2.05
C LEU A 61 1.54 -19.45 -2.19
N ARG A 62 0.41 -19.31 -2.90
CA ARG A 62 -0.48 -20.44 -3.20
C ARG A 62 0.17 -21.49 -4.09
N THR A 63 1.03 -21.09 -5.03
CA THR A 63 1.82 -22.01 -5.85
C THR A 63 2.82 -22.81 -5.02
N VAL A 64 3.45 -22.20 -4.00
CA VAL A 64 4.39 -22.91 -3.09
C VAL A 64 3.65 -23.86 -2.15
N GLY A 65 2.46 -23.51 -1.68
CA GLY A 65 1.59 -24.41 -0.92
C GLY A 65 2.09 -24.80 0.47
N ALA A 66 3.05 -24.04 1.03
CA ALA A 66 3.69 -24.26 2.33
C ALA A 66 2.69 -24.53 3.47
N ARG A 67 3.00 -25.53 4.31
CA ARG A 67 2.13 -26.01 5.40
C ARG A 67 2.69 -25.83 6.80
N THR A 68 3.92 -25.33 6.93
CA THR A 68 4.51 -24.94 8.21
C THR A 68 4.81 -23.45 8.25
N VAL A 69 4.92 -22.88 9.45
CA VAL A 69 5.29 -21.47 9.64
C VAL A 69 6.71 -21.17 9.11
N PRO A 70 7.75 -21.99 9.37
CA PRO A 70 9.08 -21.80 8.77
C PRO A 70 9.08 -21.79 7.25
N ASP A 71 8.36 -22.72 6.61
CA ASP A 71 8.29 -22.80 5.14
C ASP A 71 7.54 -21.61 4.55
N LEU A 72 6.48 -21.15 5.21
CA LEU A 72 5.76 -19.94 4.81
C LEU A 72 6.65 -18.70 4.91
N TRP A 73 7.46 -18.57 5.96
CA TRP A 73 8.44 -17.48 6.08
C TRP A 73 9.50 -17.50 4.98
N ALA A 74 9.98 -18.69 4.58
CA ALA A 74 10.87 -18.83 3.43
C ALA A 74 10.18 -18.42 2.12
N ALA A 75 8.98 -18.96 1.87
CA ALA A 75 8.19 -18.64 0.68
C ALA A 75 7.85 -17.14 0.56
N ILE A 76 7.63 -16.44 1.68
CA ILE A 76 7.41 -14.99 1.70
C ILE A 76 8.68 -14.24 1.28
N ARG A 77 9.86 -14.60 1.80
CA ARG A 77 11.14 -13.98 1.39
C ARG A 77 11.40 -14.19 -0.10
N ASP A 78 11.25 -15.43 -0.57
CA ASP A 78 11.48 -15.79 -1.98
C ASP A 78 10.46 -15.14 -2.93
N ALA A 79 9.23 -14.92 -2.48
CA ALA A 79 8.22 -14.21 -3.25
C ALA A 79 8.51 -12.70 -3.33
N PHE A 80 8.99 -12.08 -2.24
CA PHE A 80 9.39 -10.68 -2.25
C PHE A 80 10.62 -10.42 -3.14
N ALA A 81 11.60 -11.34 -3.14
CA ALA A 81 12.78 -11.27 -4.00
C ALA A 81 12.49 -11.35 -5.52
N ARG A 82 11.23 -11.61 -5.93
CA ARG A 82 10.81 -11.69 -7.33
C ARG A 82 10.09 -10.44 -7.87
N PHE A 83 9.81 -9.44 -7.04
CA PHE A 83 9.25 -8.17 -7.53
C PHE A 83 10.36 -7.34 -8.17
N THR A 84 10.12 -6.84 -9.39
CA THR A 84 11.04 -5.94 -10.07
C THR A 84 10.66 -4.47 -9.86
N PRO A 85 11.59 -3.51 -10.01
CA PRO A 85 11.27 -2.09 -9.99
C PRO A 85 10.19 -1.70 -11.01
N ASP A 86 10.18 -2.33 -12.19
CA ASP A 86 9.14 -2.11 -13.21
C ASP A 86 7.77 -2.67 -12.78
N GLU A 87 7.72 -3.84 -12.12
CA GLU A 87 6.47 -4.37 -11.58
C GLU A 87 5.89 -3.45 -10.51
N CYS A 88 6.74 -2.87 -9.65
CA CYS A 88 6.34 -1.85 -8.68
C CYS A 88 5.83 -0.57 -9.35
N ARG A 89 6.56 -0.02 -10.33
CA ARG A 89 6.13 1.16 -11.11
C ARG A 89 4.78 0.94 -11.79
N ASN A 90 4.59 -0.20 -12.44
CA ASN A 90 3.33 -0.54 -13.10
C ASN A 90 2.15 -0.59 -12.13
N CYS A 91 2.36 -1.06 -10.88
CA CYS A 91 1.31 -1.02 -9.85
C CYS A 91 1.00 0.40 -9.35
N LEU A 92 1.98 1.32 -9.35
CA LEU A 92 1.76 2.73 -9.04
C LEU A 92 0.96 3.44 -10.14
N THR A 93 1.37 3.30 -11.40
CA THR A 93 0.64 3.80 -12.58
C THR A 93 -0.78 3.24 -12.63
N ALA A 94 -0.97 1.93 -12.42
CA ALA A 94 -2.30 1.32 -12.41
C ALA A 94 -3.20 1.77 -11.24
N ALA A 95 -2.66 2.52 -10.27
CA ALA A 95 -3.41 3.13 -9.17
C ALA A 95 -3.49 4.68 -9.27
N GLY A 96 -2.99 5.29 -10.36
CA GLY A 96 -3.08 6.72 -10.63
C GLY A 96 -1.96 7.59 -10.05
N TYR A 97 -0.75 7.06 -9.88
CA TYR A 97 0.41 7.75 -9.30
C TYR A 97 1.56 8.00 -10.31
N GLU A 98 1.30 7.89 -11.61
CA GLU A 98 2.30 8.02 -12.69
C GLU A 98 3.07 9.35 -12.71
N ASP A 99 2.37 10.47 -12.49
CA ASP A 99 2.95 11.83 -12.48
C ASP A 99 3.22 12.35 -11.06
N ASP A 100 3.07 11.52 -10.04
CA ASP A 100 3.14 11.98 -8.64
C ASP A 100 4.59 12.08 -8.15
N LEU A 101 5.14 13.31 -8.21
CA LEU A 101 6.52 13.66 -7.92
C LEU A 101 7.05 13.28 -6.52
N ALA A 102 6.19 12.86 -5.58
CA ALA A 102 6.61 12.30 -4.28
C ALA A 102 6.28 10.81 -4.12
N VAL A 103 6.14 10.10 -5.24
CA VAL A 103 6.25 8.64 -5.36
C VAL A 103 7.35 8.24 -6.37
N ALA A 104 7.79 9.17 -7.22
CA ALA A 104 9.01 9.04 -8.00
C ALA A 104 10.27 8.89 -7.11
N ILE A 105 11.04 7.83 -7.34
CA ILE A 105 12.34 7.51 -6.72
C ILE A 105 13.37 7.37 -7.85
#